data_AF-A0AA36D5M4-F1
#
_entry.id   AF-A0AA36D5M4-F1
#
_cell.length_a   1.000
_cell.length_b   1.000
_cell.length_c   1.000
_cell.angle_alpha   90.00
_cell.angle_beta   90.00
_cell.angle_gamma   90.00
#
_symmetry.space_group_name_H-M   'P 1'
#
loop_
_entity.id
_entity.type
_entity.pdbx_description
1 polymer ?
#
loop_
_entity_poly.entity_id
_entity_poly.type
_entity_poly.pdbx_seq_one_letter_code
_entity_poly.pdbx_strand_id
1 'polypeptide(L)'
;MRNYADVFYCDGWQNTPLIPASPVYIVCVLFVTMALKFGFLAFCMMVHSFWLLNNAITMSEKTKKLQRMLIMLLLVQIAVPLCTLMIPWIYYWFVVTQRWIVNPIWNNLFLMIDGVHATASSIAIVLLTKPYKLYLKKKFYLLVYVLEALPLMK
;
A
#
# COMPACT_ATOMS: atom_id res chain seq x y z
N MET A 1 32.95 7.94 24.73
CA MET A 1 32.04 8.23 23.59
C MET A 1 30.68 7.68 23.97
N ARG A 2 29.69 8.54 24.20
CA ARG A 2 28.33 8.14 24.56
C ARG A 2 27.70 7.55 23.28
N ASN A 3 27.22 6.31 23.32
CA ASN A 3 26.67 5.65 22.14
C ASN A 3 25.50 6.50 21.63
N TYR A 4 25.51 6.88 20.36
CA TYR A 4 24.43 7.65 19.72
C TYR A 4 23.08 6.91 19.76
N ALA A 5 23.10 5.61 20.06
CA ALA A 5 21.91 4.82 20.35
C ALA A 5 21.19 5.28 21.64
N ASP A 6 21.93 5.59 22.70
CA ASP A 6 21.36 5.89 24.03
C ASP A 6 20.62 7.23 24.08
N VAL A 7 20.90 8.15 23.14
CA VAL A 7 20.27 9.47 23.07
C VAL A 7 18.88 9.41 22.41
N PHE A 8 18.62 8.40 21.56
CA PHE A 8 17.29 8.18 20.97
C PHE A 8 16.37 7.34 21.86
N TYR A 9 16.95 6.61 22.82
CA TYR A 9 16.23 5.85 23.84
C TYR A 9 16.01 6.70 25.09
N CYS A 10 15.32 7.83 24.95
CA CYS A 10 14.94 8.62 26.12
C CYS A 10 14.04 7.77 27.04
N ASP A 11 14.51 7.61 28.28
CA ASP A 11 13.84 7.09 29.48
C ASP A 11 12.41 7.62 29.74
N GLY A 12 11.93 8.57 28.95
CA GLY A 12 10.60 9.16 29.01
C GLY A 12 9.47 8.18 28.64
N TRP A 13 9.69 7.23 27.72
CA TRP A 13 8.66 6.28 27.29
C TRP A 13 8.51 5.07 28.22
N GLN A 14 9.60 4.66 28.88
CA GLN A 14 9.57 3.50 29.78
C GLN A 14 8.84 3.81 31.09
N ASN A 15 8.93 5.06 31.55
CA ASN A 15 8.35 5.52 32.81
C ASN A 15 6.98 6.19 32.65
N THR A 16 6.52 6.48 31.43
CA THR A 16 5.12 6.86 31.21
C THR A 16 4.22 5.66 31.49
N PRO A 17 3.29 5.73 32.46
CA PRO A 17 2.29 4.69 32.58
C PRO A 17 1.55 4.56 31.23
N LEU A 18 1.31 3.31 30.78
CA LEU A 18 0.28 2.97 29.79
C LEU A 18 -1.08 3.34 30.41
N ILE A 19 -1.29 4.63 30.60
CA ILE A 19 -2.63 5.15 30.75
C ILE A 19 -3.22 4.97 29.35
N PRO A 20 -4.46 4.48 29.21
CA PRO A 20 -5.20 4.53 27.94
C PRO A 20 -5.29 5.95 27.31
N ALA A 21 -4.70 6.96 27.94
CA ALA A 21 -4.57 8.35 27.51
C ALA A 21 -3.23 8.73 26.83
N SER A 22 -2.23 7.83 26.68
CA SER A 22 -1.00 8.23 25.98
C SER A 22 -1.30 8.53 24.50
N PRO A 23 -0.83 9.66 23.92
CA PRO A 23 -1.19 10.06 22.56
C PRO A 23 -0.85 9.00 21.50
N VAL A 24 0.27 8.30 21.65
CA VAL A 24 0.69 7.25 20.72
C VAL A 24 -0.24 6.04 20.77
N TYR A 25 -0.62 5.58 21.96
CA TYR A 25 -1.58 4.49 22.09
C TYR A 25 -2.93 4.85 21.45
N ILE A 26 -3.43 6.07 21.69
CA ILE A 26 -4.68 6.56 21.08
C ILE A 26 -4.57 6.57 19.56
N VAL A 27 -3.48 7.10 19.00
CA VAL A 27 -3.26 7.15 17.54
C VAL A 27 -3.23 5.75 16.95
N CYS A 28 -2.50 4.81 17.57
CA CYS A 28 -2.47 3.43 17.14
C CYS A 28 -3.87 2.81 17.15
N VAL A 29 -4.66 3.01 18.22
CA VAL A 29 -6.02 2.43 18.34
C VAL A 29 -6.94 3.00 17.28
N LEU A 30 -6.90 4.32 17.07
CA LEU A 30 -7.70 4.99 16.05
C LEU A 30 -7.31 4.49 14.65
N PHE A 31 -6.02 4.36 14.36
CA PHE A 31 -5.56 3.86 13.07
C PHE A 31 -6.04 2.43 12.79
N VAL A 32 -5.86 1.52 13.76
CA VAL A 32 -6.31 0.12 13.63
C VAL A 32 -7.83 0.05 13.45
N THR A 33 -8.59 0.77 14.28
CA THR A 33 -10.06 0.76 14.19
C THR A 33 -10.58 1.40 12.89
N MET A 34 -9.94 2.46 12.38
CA MET A 34 -10.24 3.02 11.07
C MET A 34 -9.92 2.02 9.96
N ALA A 35 -8.72 1.42 9.97
CA ALA A 35 -8.30 0.44 8.96
C ALA A 35 -9.26 -0.76 8.88
N LEU A 36 -9.71 -1.29 10.02
CA LEU A 36 -10.70 -2.37 10.07
C LEU A 36 -12.05 -1.96 9.47
N LYS A 37 -12.56 -0.77 9.83
CA LYS A 37 -13.85 -0.27 9.30
C LYS A 37 -13.81 -0.02 7.80
N PHE A 38 -12.75 0.65 7.32
CA PHE A 38 -12.55 0.91 5.91
C PHE A 38 -12.32 -0.39 5.12
N GLY A 39 -11.54 -1.32 5.66
CA GLY A 39 -11.31 -2.63 5.05
C GLY A 39 -12.61 -3.45 4.92
N PHE A 40 -13.42 -3.48 5.98
CA PHE A 40 -14.73 -4.14 5.96
C PHE A 40 -15.68 -3.51 4.93
N LEU A 41 -15.77 -2.18 4.90
CA LEU A 41 -16.60 -1.47 3.92
C LEU A 41 -16.14 -1.76 2.48
N ALA A 42 -14.83 -1.70 2.23
CA ALA A 42 -14.26 -2.02 0.92
C ALA A 42 -14.57 -3.46 0.50
N PHE A 43 -14.47 -4.41 1.43
CA PHE A 43 -14.84 -5.81 1.19
C PHE A 43 -16.32 -5.95 0.83
N CYS A 44 -17.23 -5.34 1.60
CA CYS A 44 -18.67 -5.36 1.31
C CYS A 44 -18.99 -4.74 -0.06
N MET A 45 -18.41 -3.57 -0.37
CA MET A 45 -18.59 -2.92 -1.67
C MET A 45 -18.10 -3.80 -2.81
N MET A 46 -17.01 -4.53 -2.61
CA MET A 46 -16.44 -5.41 -3.62
C MET A 46 -17.30 -6.64 -3.88
N VAL A 47 -17.76 -7.31 -2.82
CA VAL A 47 -18.72 -8.43 -2.94
C VAL A 47 -19.99 -7.98 -3.65
N HIS A 48 -20.54 -6.83 -3.24
CA HIS A 48 -21.71 -6.24 -3.89
C HIS A 48 -21.44 -5.91 -5.37
N SER A 49 -20.28 -5.35 -5.68
CA SER A 49 -19.90 -5.02 -7.06
C SER A 49 -19.78 -6.27 -7.95
N PHE A 50 -19.21 -7.36 -7.43
CA PHE A 50 -19.17 -8.65 -8.13
C PHE A 50 -20.56 -9.24 -8.34
N TRP A 51 -21.42 -9.17 -7.32
CA TRP A 51 -22.80 -9.64 -7.41
C TRP A 51 -23.59 -8.85 -8.46
N LEU A 52 -23.50 -7.53 -8.43
CA LEU A 52 -24.17 -6.66 -9.40
C LEU A 52 -23.68 -6.92 -10.82
N LEU A 53 -22.37 -7.11 -11.00
CA LEU A 53 -21.79 -7.38 -12.32
C LEU A 53 -22.20 -8.73 -12.90
N ASN A 54 -22.35 -9.77 -12.06
CA ASN A 54 -22.85 -11.06 -12.50
C ASN A 54 -24.34 -11.03 -12.89
N ASN A 55 -25.14 -10.19 -12.22
CA ASN A 55 -26.58 -10.06 -12.47
C ASN A 55 -26.95 -8.94 -13.43
N ALA A 56 -25.97 -8.21 -13.99
CA ALA A 56 -26.23 -7.08 -14.88
C ALA A 56 -26.79 -7.56 -16.23
N ILE A 57 -28.09 -7.36 -16.46
CA ILE A 57 -28.77 -7.70 -17.72
C ILE A 57 -28.54 -6.62 -18.78
N THR A 58 -28.40 -5.36 -18.38
CA THR A 58 -28.35 -4.19 -19.28
C THR A 58 -26.94 -3.84 -19.79
N MET A 59 -25.90 -4.47 -19.25
CA MET A 59 -24.52 -4.17 -19.66
C MET A 59 -24.06 -5.02 -20.84
N SER A 60 -23.43 -4.37 -21.83
CA SER A 60 -22.74 -5.07 -22.91
C SER A 60 -21.59 -5.94 -22.39
N GLU A 61 -21.26 -7.01 -23.10
CA GLU A 61 -20.13 -7.89 -22.77
C GLU A 61 -18.79 -7.16 -22.71
N LYS A 62 -18.60 -6.12 -23.54
CA LYS A 62 -17.40 -5.27 -23.51
C LYS A 62 -17.31 -4.50 -22.20
N THR A 63 -18.40 -3.90 -21.75
CA THR A 63 -18.47 -3.16 -20.48
C THR A 63 -18.28 -4.11 -19.29
N LYS A 64 -18.92 -5.29 -19.31
CA LYS A 64 -18.75 -6.30 -18.25
C LYS A 64 -17.29 -6.72 -18.09
N LYS A 65 -16.59 -6.97 -19.20
CA LYS A 65 -15.17 -7.30 -19.22
C LYS A 65 -14.30 -6.19 -18.61
N LEU A 66 -14.62 -4.93 -18.92
CA LEU A 66 -13.90 -3.78 -18.36
C LEU A 66 -14.14 -3.67 -16.84
N GLN A 67 -15.38 -3.83 -16.38
CA GLN A 67 -15.74 -3.81 -14.96
C GLN A 67 -15.05 -4.94 -14.18
N ARG A 68 -15.02 -6.18 -14.71
CA ARG A 68 -14.28 -7.29 -14.08
C ARG A 68 -12.80 -6.94 -13.91
N MET A 69 -12.19 -6.34 -14.94
CA MET A 69 -10.78 -5.93 -14.89
C MET A 69 -10.55 -4.82 -13.87
N LEU A 70 -11.47 -3.85 -13.76
CA LEU A 70 -11.40 -2.78 -12.75
C LEU A 70 -11.49 -3.35 -11.32
N ILE A 71 -12.44 -4.26 -11.06
CA ILE A 71 -12.59 -4.88 -9.73
C ILE A 71 -11.34 -5.69 -9.36
N MET A 72 -10.78 -6.46 -10.31
CA MET A 72 -9.52 -7.17 -10.09
C MET A 72 -8.34 -6.22 -9.81
N LEU A 73 -8.33 -5.05 -10.45
CA LEU A 73 -7.31 -4.05 -10.18
C LEU A 73 -7.46 -3.45 -8.77
N LEU A 74 -8.69 -3.14 -8.36
CA LEU A 74 -9.00 -2.67 -7.02
C LEU A 74 -8.60 -3.69 -5.94
N LEU A 75 -8.81 -4.99 -6.20
CA LEU A 75 -8.33 -6.07 -5.33
C LEU A 75 -6.82 -5.98 -5.09
N VAL A 76 -6.05 -5.82 -6.16
CA VAL A 76 -4.59 -5.70 -6.05
C VAL A 76 -4.19 -4.42 -5.34
N GLN A 77 -4.88 -3.30 -5.61
CA GLN A 77 -4.65 -2.03 -4.92
C GLN A 77 -4.96 -2.06 -3.44
N ILE A 78 -5.86 -2.93 -2.98
CA ILE A 78 -6.14 -3.15 -1.56
C ILE A 78 -5.08 -4.11 -0.97
N ALA A 79 -4.71 -5.16 -1.72
CA ALA A 79 -3.75 -6.15 -1.26
C ALA A 79 -2.35 -5.56 -1.03
N VAL A 80 -1.87 -4.67 -1.90
CA VAL A 80 -0.51 -4.08 -1.77
C VAL A 80 -0.35 -3.32 -0.45
N PRO A 81 -1.18 -2.31 -0.10
CA PRO A 81 -1.12 -1.63 1.18
C PRO A 81 -1.35 -2.55 2.37
N LEU A 82 -2.22 -3.57 2.26
CA LEU A 82 -2.38 -4.54 3.34
C LEU A 82 -1.07 -5.28 3.61
N CYS A 83 -0.38 -5.76 2.58
CA CYS A 83 0.89 -6.47 2.73
C CYS A 83 2.03 -5.55 3.20
N THR A 84 2.13 -4.34 2.65
CA THR A 84 3.27 -3.46 2.92
C THR A 84 3.09 -2.63 4.17
N LEU A 85 1.87 -2.19 4.49
CA LEU A 85 1.61 -1.29 5.63
C LEU A 85 1.14 -2.05 6.87
N MET A 86 0.32 -3.11 6.78
CA MET A 86 -0.16 -3.77 8.01
C MET A 86 0.98 -4.41 8.80
N ILE A 87 1.99 -4.98 8.13
CA ILE A 87 3.09 -5.68 8.79
C ILE A 87 3.88 -4.72 9.71
N PRO A 88 4.39 -3.57 9.21
CA PRO A 88 4.94 -2.50 10.05
C PRO A 88 4.04 -2.10 11.21
N TRP A 89 2.75 -1.87 10.93
CA TRP A 89 1.80 -1.39 11.92
C TRP A 89 1.54 -2.39 13.04
N ILE A 90 1.45 -3.69 12.74
CA ILE A 90 1.31 -4.74 13.74
C ILE A 90 2.56 -4.80 14.63
N TYR A 91 3.75 -4.65 14.05
CA TYR A 91 4.99 -4.58 14.81
C TYR A 91 4.98 -3.39 15.78
N TYR A 92 4.69 -2.18 15.29
CA TYR A 92 4.63 -0.99 16.14
C TYR A 92 3.57 -1.10 17.23
N TRP A 93 2.40 -1.65 16.91
CA TRP A 93 1.36 -1.94 17.89
C TRP A 93 1.86 -2.86 19.01
N PHE A 94 2.53 -3.96 18.64
CA PHE A 94 3.06 -4.91 19.61
C PHE A 94 4.14 -4.29 20.48
N VAL A 95 5.08 -3.54 19.89
CA VAL A 95 6.13 -2.83 20.61
C VAL A 95 5.56 -1.81 21.60
N VAL A 96 4.57 -1.01 21.18
CA VAL A 96 3.91 -0.01 22.03
C VAL A 96 3.15 -0.67 23.18
N THR A 97 2.38 -1.74 22.90
CA THR A 97 1.58 -2.42 23.93
C THR A 97 2.42 -3.18 24.95
N GLN A 98 3.54 -3.77 24.52
CA GLN A 98 4.48 -4.49 25.40
C GLN A 98 5.52 -3.58 26.06
N ARG A 99 5.50 -2.26 25.77
CA ARG A 99 6.51 -1.28 26.22
C ARG A 99 7.94 -1.64 25.81
N TRP A 100 8.09 -2.24 24.65
CA TRP A 100 9.40 -2.59 24.13
C TRP A 100 10.08 -1.38 23.51
N ILE A 101 11.39 -1.39 23.56
CA ILE A 101 12.20 -0.42 22.83
C ILE A 101 12.12 -0.77 21.35
N VAL A 102 11.77 0.21 20.51
CA VAL A 102 11.77 0.05 19.06
C VAL A 102 13.18 -0.28 18.60
N ASN A 103 13.34 -1.41 17.93
CA ASN A 103 14.64 -1.82 17.41
C ASN A 103 14.97 -1.00 16.13
N PRO A 104 16.15 -0.35 16.03
CA PRO A 104 16.49 0.51 14.90
C PRO A 104 16.55 -0.23 13.57
N ILE A 105 16.96 -1.51 13.56
CA ILE A 105 17.04 -2.33 12.36
C ILE A 105 15.63 -2.58 11.83
N TRP A 106 14.72 -3.02 12.69
CA TRP A 106 13.32 -3.25 12.33
C TRP A 106 12.63 -1.95 11.92
N ASN A 107 12.85 -0.86 12.63
CA ASN A 107 12.30 0.45 12.30
C ASN A 107 12.72 0.93 10.91
N ASN A 108 14.01 0.86 10.59
CA ASN A 108 14.52 1.29 9.29
C ASN A 108 14.01 0.39 8.16
N LEU A 109 13.94 -0.93 8.40
CA LEU A 109 13.38 -1.87 7.43
C LEU A 109 11.91 -1.54 7.12
N PHE A 110 11.09 -1.31 8.15
CA PHE A 110 9.68 -0.99 7.98
C PHE A 110 9.47 0.37 7.32
N LEU A 111 10.27 1.38 7.65
CA LEU A 111 10.27 2.67 6.93
C LEU A 111 10.60 2.51 5.44
N MET A 112 11.51 1.61 5.08
CA MET A 112 11.81 1.32 3.68
C MET A 112 10.65 0.62 2.97
N ILE A 113 10.01 -0.36 3.62
CA ILE A 113 8.82 -1.05 3.10
C ILE A 113 7.67 -0.05 2.89
N ASP A 114 7.43 0.82 3.86
CA ASP A 114 6.47 1.91 3.78
C ASP A 114 6.88 2.94 2.71
N GLY A 115 8.17 3.14 2.44
CA GLY A 115 8.60 4.03 1.35
C GLY A 115 8.24 3.49 -0.04
N VAL A 116 8.31 2.17 -0.25
CA VAL A 116 8.16 1.57 -1.59
C VAL A 116 6.73 1.16 -1.95
N HIS A 117 5.78 1.14 -1.01
CA HIS A 117 4.42 0.67 -1.28
C HIS A 117 3.71 1.46 -2.39
N ALA A 118 3.82 2.79 -2.39
CA ALA A 118 3.16 3.65 -3.38
C ALA A 118 3.68 3.39 -4.79
N THR A 119 5.00 3.15 -4.90
CA THR A 119 5.64 2.75 -6.16
C THR A 119 5.18 1.35 -6.59
N ALA A 120 5.12 0.38 -5.66
CA ALA A 120 4.64 -0.96 -5.94
C ALA A 120 3.18 -0.98 -6.42
N SER A 121 2.30 -0.21 -5.79
CA SER A 121 0.90 -0.02 -6.20
C SER A 121 0.79 0.57 -7.61
N SER A 122 1.62 1.56 -7.92
CA SER A 122 1.65 2.20 -9.24
C SER A 122 2.12 1.24 -10.34
N ILE A 123 3.19 0.49 -10.07
CA ILE A 123 3.70 -0.55 -10.97
C ILE A 123 2.63 -1.61 -11.21
N ALA A 124 1.92 -2.05 -10.16
CA ALA A 124 0.85 -3.03 -10.29
C ALA A 124 -0.27 -2.55 -11.24
N ILE A 125 -0.70 -1.28 -11.15
CA ILE A 125 -1.70 -0.71 -12.07
C ILE A 125 -1.23 -0.78 -13.52
N VAL A 126 -0.01 -0.34 -13.76
CA VAL A 126 0.59 -0.27 -15.09
C VAL A 126 0.68 -1.66 -15.72
N LEU A 127 1.13 -2.67 -14.94
CA LEU A 127 1.31 -4.04 -15.43
C LEU A 127 -0.01 -4.80 -15.59
N LEU A 128 -1.02 -4.53 -14.76
CA LEU A 128 -2.28 -5.28 -14.80
C LEU A 128 -3.28 -4.70 -15.79
N THR A 129 -3.23 -3.41 -16.05
CA THR A 129 -4.23 -2.72 -16.86
C THR A 129 -3.89 -2.77 -18.36
N LYS A 130 -4.71 -3.48 -19.15
CA LYS A 130 -4.49 -3.66 -20.60
C LYS A 130 -4.24 -2.36 -21.39
N PRO A 131 -5.03 -1.28 -21.25
CA PRO A 131 -4.77 -0.05 -22.00
C PRO A 131 -3.42 0.60 -21.64
N TYR A 132 -3.01 0.54 -20.37
CA TYR A 132 -1.70 1.04 -19.94
C TYR A 132 -0.55 0.23 -20.56
N LYS A 133 -0.64 -1.10 -20.57
CA LYS A 133 0.34 -1.97 -21.25
C LYS A 133 0.48 -1.66 -22.74
N LEU A 134 -0.64 -1.49 -23.43
CA LEU A 134 -0.64 -1.18 -24.87
C LEU A 134 -0.03 0.20 -25.13
N TYR A 135 -0.37 1.19 -24.31
CA TYR A 135 0.19 2.53 -24.40
C TYR A 135 1.72 2.53 -24.20
N LEU A 136 2.20 1.89 -23.13
CA LEU A 136 3.63 1.76 -22.83
C LEU A 136 4.38 1.01 -23.92
N LYS A 137 3.83 -0.11 -24.41
CA LYS A 137 4.42 -0.86 -25.52
C LYS A 137 4.56 0.02 -26.76
N LYS A 138 3.53 0.80 -27.12
CA LYS A 138 3.57 1.73 -28.25
C LYS A 138 4.63 2.82 -28.07
N LYS A 139 4.70 3.44 -26.89
CA LYS A 139 5.69 4.49 -26.58
C LYS A 139 7.12 3.94 -26.56
N PHE A 140 7.31 2.73 -26.05
CA PHE A 140 8.61 2.07 -26.03
C PHE A 140 9.13 1.80 -27.44
N TYR A 141 8.32 1.25 -28.35
CA TYR A 141 8.73 1.08 -29.75
C TYR A 141 9.04 2.40 -30.45
N LEU A 142 8.26 3.45 -30.18
CA LEU A 142 8.54 4.78 -30.71
C LEU A 142 9.89 5.31 -30.21
N LEU A 143 10.20 5.13 -28.93
CA LEU A 143 11.47 5.55 -28.34
C LEU A 143 12.65 4.80 -28.98
N VAL A 144 12.55 3.48 -29.10
CA VAL A 144 13.58 2.64 -29.75
C VAL A 144 13.80 3.10 -31.19
N TYR A 145 12.71 3.29 -31.95
CA TYR A 145 12.77 3.78 -33.32
C TYR A 145 13.46 5.16 -33.44
N VAL A 146 13.13 6.10 -32.55
CA VAL A 146 13.76 7.43 -32.54
C VAL A 146 15.26 7.34 -32.19
N LEU A 147 15.63 6.49 -31.25
CA LEU A 147 17.03 6.29 -30.86
C LEU A 147 17.85 5.63 -31.98
N GLU A 148 17.28 4.67 -32.70
CA GLU A 148 17.89 4.03 -33.88
C GLU A 148 17.99 4.99 -35.08
N ALA A 149 17.05 5.90 -35.24
CA ALA A 149 17.08 6.92 -36.29
C ALA A 149 18.04 8.09 -35.98
N LEU A 150 18.45 8.26 -34.72
CA LEU A 150 19.33 9.34 -34.26
C LEU A 150 20.72 9.38 -34.92
N PRO A 151 21.44 8.24 -35.11
CA PRO A 151 22.72 8.24 -35.82
C PRO A 151 22.60 8.49 -37.34
N LEU A 152 21.41 8.43 -37.94
CA LEU A 152 21.18 8.72 -39.37
C LEU A 152 20.87 10.21 -39.64
N MET A 153 20.81 11.05 -38.60
CA MET A 153 20.52 12.49 -38.69
C MET A 153 21.74 13.37 -38.36
N LYS A 154 22.94 12.79 -38.26
CA LYS A 154 24.23 13.51 -38.23
C LYS A 154 24.91 13.39 -39.58
#